data_AF-A0A8B6DDX9-F1
#
_entry.id   AF-A0A8B6DDX9-F1
#
_cell.length_a   1.000
_cell.length_b   1.000
_cell.length_c   1.000
_cell.angle_alpha   90.00
_cell.angle_beta   90.00
_cell.angle_gamma   90.00
#
_symmetry.space_group_name_H-M   'P 1'
#
loop_
_entity.id
_entity.type
_entity.pdbx_description
1 polymer ?
#
loop_
_entity_poly.entity_id
_entity_poly.type
_entity_poly.pdbx_seq_one_letter_code
_entity_poly.pdbx_strand_id
1 'polypeptide(L)'
;MWEERIKEWYADHRGMSRDEAEMEYLKIAQDLEMYGVNYFQIKNKRNTDLWLGVDASGLNVYERDNKLTPKITFPWSEVKNISFKDKKFTIKPLDKKTSDFVFTAPKLRINKLVLELCVGNHELFMRRRRPDSMEIQQMKTHAREEKVRRQQDRARLAKEKQLKEEAIREKEDMERKYLLLQDDVRKAQEELAWFDLSLVFTVKSWSKFYTITVITHLRNIEYVTSIKQIPVCLCHCNLLKIKDTSHTPSYQLPELTSDITTDLTDAELGGDLFGVGDMDQLSLEIEKERVEYMEKSKHLQDQLRELKTEIEVLKSRGK
;
A
#
# COMPACT_ATOMS: atom_id res chain seq x y z
N MET A 1 15.61 17.82 -17.96
CA MET A 1 14.73 18.04 -19.13
C MET A 1 14.02 16.78 -19.62
N TRP A 2 14.69 15.73 -20.13
CA TRP A 2 13.98 14.51 -20.57
C TRP A 2 13.45 13.66 -19.42
N GLU A 3 14.27 13.42 -18.40
CA GLU A 3 13.88 12.60 -17.24
C GLU A 3 12.68 13.18 -16.46
N GLU A 4 12.63 14.50 -16.29
CA GLU A 4 11.51 15.17 -15.61
C GLU A 4 10.20 14.95 -16.36
N ARG A 5 10.21 15.10 -17.69
CA ARG A 5 9.05 14.83 -18.53
C ARG A 5 8.64 13.36 -18.46
N ILE A 6 9.59 12.43 -18.47
CA ILE A 6 9.28 10.99 -18.35
C ILE A 6 8.70 10.69 -16.96
N LYS A 7 9.20 11.31 -15.89
CA LYS A 7 8.70 11.14 -14.53
C LYS A 7 7.27 11.65 -14.35
N GLU A 8 6.91 12.76 -14.98
CA GLU A 8 5.53 13.27 -15.02
C GLU A 8 4.59 12.22 -15.59
N TRP A 9 4.87 11.70 -16.79
CA TRP A 9 4.06 10.64 -17.40
C TRP A 9 4.07 9.35 -16.58
N TYR A 10 5.20 8.98 -15.95
CA TYR A 10 5.27 7.81 -15.09
C TYR A 10 4.36 7.92 -13.86
N ALA A 11 4.25 9.10 -13.26
CA ALA A 11 3.39 9.33 -12.11
C ALA A 11 1.90 9.09 -12.43
N ASP A 12 1.46 9.43 -13.65
CA ASP A 12 0.07 9.21 -14.11
C ASP A 12 -0.29 7.72 -14.23
N HIS A 13 0.70 6.83 -14.33
CA HIS A 13 0.49 5.38 -14.49
C HIS A 13 0.65 4.61 -13.17
N ARG A 14 0.57 5.29 -12.02
CA ARG A 14 0.68 4.66 -10.70
C ARG A 14 -0.41 3.60 -10.50
N GLY A 15 0.02 2.37 -10.17
CA GLY A 15 -0.88 1.23 -9.95
C GLY A 15 -1.10 0.36 -11.19
N MET A 16 -0.63 0.79 -12.37
CA MET A 16 -0.60 -0.06 -13.56
C MET A 16 0.40 -1.20 -13.38
N SER A 17 0.02 -2.41 -13.76
CA SER A 17 0.93 -3.54 -13.72
C SER A 17 1.93 -3.50 -14.88
N ARG A 18 3.07 -4.18 -14.72
CA ARG A 18 4.10 -4.27 -15.77
C ARG A 18 3.52 -4.79 -17.10
N ASP A 19 2.74 -5.87 -17.05
CA ASP A 19 2.15 -6.49 -18.23
C ASP A 19 1.18 -5.54 -18.95
N GLU A 20 0.46 -4.71 -18.19
CA GLU A 20 -0.43 -3.68 -18.75
C GLU A 20 0.36 -2.53 -19.37
N ALA A 21 1.44 -2.07 -18.73
CA ALA A 21 2.31 -1.05 -19.29
C ALA A 21 2.99 -1.52 -20.59
N GLU A 22 3.47 -2.77 -20.63
CA GLU A 22 4.03 -3.38 -21.85
C GLU A 22 2.97 -3.47 -22.97
N MET A 23 1.73 -3.82 -22.62
CA MET A 23 0.62 -3.86 -23.58
C MET A 23 0.25 -2.47 -24.11
N GLU A 24 0.13 -1.45 -23.25
CA GLU A 24 -0.14 -0.07 -23.66
C GLU A 24 0.97 0.48 -24.55
N TYR A 25 2.23 0.17 -24.24
CA TYR A 25 3.35 0.54 -25.11
C TYR A 25 3.20 -0.07 -26.50
N LEU A 26 2.88 -1.36 -26.60
CA LEU A 26 2.68 -2.03 -27.90
C LEU A 26 1.46 -1.48 -28.65
N LYS A 27 0.39 -1.08 -27.96
CA LYS A 27 -0.79 -0.44 -28.57
C LYS A 27 -0.47 0.90 -29.22
N ILE A 28 0.45 1.68 -28.66
CA ILE A 28 0.90 2.93 -29.26
C ILE A 28 1.90 2.65 -30.38
N ALA A 29 2.86 1.74 -30.14
CA ALA A 29 3.91 1.43 -31.09
C ALA A 29 3.37 0.84 -32.40
N GLN A 30 2.28 0.06 -32.35
CA GLN A 30 1.67 -0.53 -33.55
C GLN A 30 1.08 0.49 -34.53
N ASP A 31 0.77 1.70 -34.07
CA ASP A 31 0.19 2.76 -34.90
C ASP A 31 1.25 3.58 -35.66
N LEU A 32 2.54 3.36 -35.36
CA LEU A 32 3.64 4.00 -36.08
C LEU A 32 3.75 3.44 -37.51
N GLU A 33 3.96 4.31 -38.49
CA GLU A 33 3.87 3.97 -39.92
C GLU A 33 4.92 2.93 -40.37
N MET A 34 6.05 2.86 -39.66
CA MET A 34 7.13 1.91 -39.96
C MET A 34 7.03 0.62 -39.14
N TYR A 35 6.08 0.52 -38.21
CA TYR A 35 5.97 -0.62 -37.32
C TYR A 35 5.54 -1.87 -38.09
N GLY A 36 6.29 -2.97 -37.92
CA GLY A 36 5.97 -4.25 -38.54
C GLY A 36 6.13 -4.29 -40.07
N VAL A 37 6.73 -3.26 -40.69
CA VAL A 37 6.95 -3.21 -42.14
C VAL A 37 8.34 -3.72 -42.52
N ASN A 38 8.39 -4.75 -43.39
CA ASN A 38 9.64 -5.27 -43.94
C ASN A 38 9.94 -4.62 -45.29
N TYR A 39 11.02 -3.83 -45.37
CA TYR A 39 11.36 -3.06 -46.56
C TYR A 39 12.37 -3.76 -47.47
N PHE A 40 12.06 -3.81 -48.77
CA PHE A 40 12.90 -4.39 -49.81
C PHE A 40 13.12 -3.40 -50.96
N GLN A 41 14.36 -3.29 -51.43
CA GLN A 41 14.67 -2.49 -52.61
C GLN A 41 14.24 -3.22 -53.87
N ILE A 42 13.39 -2.58 -54.67
CA ILE A 42 12.83 -3.12 -55.90
C ILE A 42 12.94 -2.10 -57.04
N LYS A 43 12.85 -2.58 -58.27
CA LYS A 43 12.80 -1.75 -59.48
C LYS A 43 11.55 -2.03 -60.27
N ASN A 44 10.86 -0.98 -60.71
CA ASN A 44 9.72 -1.14 -61.62
C ASN A 44 10.19 -1.50 -63.06
N LYS A 45 9.27 -1.79 -63.97
CA LYS A 45 9.53 -1.97 -65.42
C LYS A 45 10.29 -0.79 -66.03
N ARG A 46 10.11 0.43 -65.49
CA ARG A 46 10.82 1.66 -65.88
C ARG A 46 12.23 1.80 -65.26
N ASN A 47 12.70 0.77 -64.55
CA ASN A 47 13.99 0.76 -63.84
C ASN A 47 14.14 1.83 -62.74
N THR A 48 13.02 2.37 -62.25
CA THR A 48 12.99 3.32 -61.11
C THR A 48 13.14 2.55 -59.80
N ASP A 49 14.03 3.03 -58.92
CA ASP A 49 14.22 2.49 -57.58
C ASP A 49 13.02 2.83 -56.69
N LEU A 50 12.46 1.81 -56.06
CA LEU A 50 11.32 1.89 -55.14
C LEU A 50 11.57 0.98 -53.93
N TRP A 51 10.79 1.17 -52.88
CA TRP A 51 10.76 0.24 -51.76
C TRP A 51 9.44 -0.54 -51.76
N LEU A 52 9.53 -1.84 -51.54
CA LEU A 52 8.39 -2.70 -51.23
C LEU A 52 8.36 -2.92 -49.73
N GLY A 53 7.28 -2.55 -49.06
CA GLY A 53 6.97 -2.93 -47.70
C GLY A 53 6.05 -4.14 -47.68
N VAL A 54 6.41 -5.16 -46.90
CA VAL A 54 5.55 -6.30 -46.59
C VAL A 54 5.13 -6.18 -45.13
N ASP A 55 3.82 -6.13 -44.87
CA ASP A 55 3.27 -6.01 -43.52
C ASP A 55 2.13 -7.01 -43.27
N ALA A 56 1.58 -6.97 -42.06
CA ALA A 56 0.50 -7.84 -41.61
C ALA A 56 -0.85 -7.58 -42.32
N SER A 57 -1.00 -6.44 -43.01
CA SER A 57 -2.23 -5.96 -43.65
C SER A 57 -2.21 -6.10 -45.18
N GLY A 58 -1.03 -6.03 -45.81
CA GLY A 58 -0.85 -6.13 -47.24
C GLY A 58 0.59 -5.86 -47.72
N LEU A 59 0.66 -5.37 -48.95
CA LEU A 59 1.89 -4.94 -49.61
C LEU A 59 1.80 -3.46 -49.92
N ASN A 60 2.90 -2.76 -49.68
CA ASN A 60 3.00 -1.32 -49.84
C ASN A 60 4.18 -0.97 -50.74
N VAL A 61 4.00 -0.06 -51.68
CA VAL A 61 5.06 0.44 -52.56
C VAL A 61 5.34 1.88 -52.21
N TYR A 62 6.59 2.17 -51.87
CA TYR A 62 7.06 3.46 -51.42
C TYR A 62 8.07 4.04 -52.40
N GLU A 63 8.20 5.37 -52.38
CA GLU A 63 9.28 6.06 -53.09
C GLU A 63 10.64 5.79 -52.46
N ARG A 64 11.71 6.02 -53.22
CA ARG A 64 13.08 5.88 -52.70
C ARG A 64 13.35 6.75 -51.46
N ASP A 65 12.81 7.97 -51.46
CA ASP A 65 13.12 9.01 -50.48
C ASP A 65 12.11 9.08 -49.32
N ASN A 66 10.96 8.41 -49.43
CA ASN A 66 9.91 8.44 -48.41
C ASN A 66 9.38 7.04 -48.11
N LYS A 67 9.68 6.54 -46.90
CA LYS A 67 9.24 5.23 -46.38
C LYS A 67 8.03 5.29 -45.45
N LEU A 68 7.53 6.49 -45.15
CA LEU A 68 6.43 6.70 -44.22
C LEU A 68 5.08 6.55 -44.93
N THR A 69 4.92 7.20 -46.08
CA THR A 69 3.64 7.18 -46.82
C THR A 69 3.73 6.31 -48.06
N PRO A 70 2.96 5.20 -48.15
CA PRO A 70 2.95 4.36 -49.35
C PRO A 70 2.25 5.05 -50.52
N LYS A 71 2.79 4.88 -51.74
CA LYS A 71 2.16 5.34 -52.98
C LYS A 71 1.09 4.40 -53.51
N ILE A 72 1.31 3.10 -53.36
CA ILE A 72 0.40 2.05 -53.83
C ILE A 72 0.31 1.02 -52.71
N THR A 73 -0.91 0.62 -52.38
CA THR A 73 -1.21 -0.38 -51.35
C THR A 73 -2.03 -1.49 -51.97
N PHE A 74 -1.64 -2.73 -51.71
CA PHE A 74 -2.37 -3.94 -52.07
C PHE A 74 -2.76 -4.67 -50.77
N PRO A 75 -4.00 -4.49 -50.29
CA PRO A 75 -4.50 -5.24 -49.14
C PRO A 75 -4.45 -6.74 -49.41
N TRP A 76 -4.18 -7.56 -48.39
CA TRP A 76 -4.16 -9.02 -48.57
C TRP A 76 -5.47 -9.60 -49.11
N SER A 77 -6.61 -8.94 -48.89
CA SER A 77 -7.91 -9.31 -49.46
C SER A 77 -8.01 -9.15 -50.97
N GLU A 78 -7.19 -8.28 -51.56
CA GLU A 78 -7.18 -7.98 -52.99
C GLU A 78 -6.09 -8.73 -53.76
N VAL A 79 -5.26 -9.50 -53.07
CA VAL A 79 -4.18 -10.27 -53.68
C VAL A 79 -4.66 -11.68 -54.00
N LYS A 80 -4.61 -12.07 -55.28
CA LYS A 80 -5.00 -13.40 -55.74
C LYS A 80 -3.87 -14.41 -55.71
N ASN A 81 -2.74 -14.01 -56.26
CA ASN A 81 -1.58 -14.87 -56.39
C ASN A 81 -0.30 -14.03 -56.44
N ILE A 82 0.76 -14.55 -55.83
CA ILE A 82 2.07 -13.95 -55.84
C ILE A 82 3.06 -15.00 -56.33
N SER A 83 3.82 -14.65 -57.36
CA SER A 83 4.83 -15.54 -57.92
C SER A 83 6.02 -14.76 -58.46
N PHE A 84 7.16 -15.42 -58.58
CA PHE A 84 8.32 -14.84 -59.23
C PHE A 84 8.94 -15.85 -60.20
N LYS A 85 9.56 -15.33 -61.25
CA LYS A 85 10.35 -16.08 -62.22
C LYS A 85 11.67 -15.34 -62.41
N ASP A 86 12.77 -15.99 -62.03
CA ASP A 86 14.11 -15.39 -61.99
C ASP A 86 14.12 -14.09 -61.17
N LYS A 87 14.43 -12.97 -61.81
CA LYS A 87 14.47 -11.65 -61.15
C LYS A 87 13.11 -10.95 -61.14
N LYS A 88 12.15 -11.41 -61.94
CA LYS A 88 10.84 -10.77 -62.12
C LYS A 88 9.84 -11.31 -61.12
N PHE A 89 9.28 -10.42 -60.30
CA PHE A 89 8.24 -10.73 -59.32
C PHE A 89 6.90 -10.18 -59.82
N THR A 90 5.84 -10.96 -59.68
CA THR A 90 4.49 -10.66 -60.20
C THR A 90 3.46 -10.82 -59.09
N ILE A 91 2.71 -9.75 -58.85
CA ILE A 91 1.57 -9.73 -57.93
C ILE A 91 0.31 -9.61 -58.79
N LYS A 92 -0.55 -10.62 -58.70
CA LYS A 92 -1.82 -10.67 -59.42
C LYS A 92 -2.94 -10.23 -58.47
N PRO A 93 -3.63 -9.11 -58.76
CA PRO A 93 -4.80 -8.72 -57.99
C PRO A 93 -5.96 -9.71 -58.21
N LEU A 94 -6.91 -9.71 -57.29
CA LEU A 94 -8.13 -10.51 -57.33
C LEU A 94 -9.06 -10.07 -58.45
N ASP A 95 -9.18 -8.76 -58.64
CA ASP A 95 -9.93 -8.20 -59.76
C ASP A 95 -9.18 -8.41 -61.08
N LYS A 96 -9.84 -9.11 -62.01
CA LYS A 96 -9.31 -9.40 -63.35
C LYS A 96 -9.16 -8.15 -64.22
N LYS A 97 -9.82 -7.03 -63.88
CA LYS A 97 -9.71 -5.77 -64.63
C LYS A 97 -8.41 -5.02 -64.30
N THR A 98 -7.85 -5.24 -63.12
CA THR A 98 -6.63 -4.56 -62.68
C THR A 98 -5.40 -5.28 -63.22
N SER A 99 -4.47 -4.53 -63.82
CA SER A 99 -3.26 -5.11 -64.39
C SER A 99 -2.30 -5.67 -63.34
N ASP A 100 -1.63 -6.78 -63.66
CA ASP A 100 -0.59 -7.38 -62.82
C ASP A 100 0.51 -6.35 -62.46
N PHE A 101 0.80 -6.23 -61.17
CA PHE A 101 1.92 -5.43 -60.70
C PHE A 101 3.20 -6.26 -60.77
N VAL A 102 4.21 -5.74 -61.47
CA VAL A 102 5.44 -6.46 -61.76
C VAL A 102 6.64 -5.60 -61.42
N PHE A 103 7.55 -6.14 -60.62
CA PHE A 103 8.81 -5.51 -60.27
C PHE A 103 9.98 -6.48 -60.41
N THR A 104 11.19 -5.95 -60.35
CA THR A 104 12.45 -6.69 -60.43
C THR A 104 13.27 -6.42 -59.17
N ALA A 105 13.73 -7.46 -58.49
CA ALA A 105 14.66 -7.34 -57.38
C ALA A 105 16.12 -7.48 -57.87
N PRO A 106 17.09 -6.83 -57.20
CA PRO A 106 18.49 -6.90 -57.61
C PRO A 106 19.09 -8.31 -57.42
N LYS A 107 18.62 -9.07 -56.42
CA LYS A 107 19.12 -10.41 -56.07
C LYS A 107 17.98 -11.42 -55.98
N LEU A 108 18.20 -12.63 -56.49
CA LEU A 108 17.21 -13.72 -56.44
C LEU A 108 16.84 -14.13 -55.01
N ARG A 109 17.80 -14.08 -54.08
CA ARG A 109 17.59 -14.42 -52.66
C ARG A 109 16.55 -13.50 -52.00
N ILE A 110 16.46 -12.24 -52.45
CA ILE A 110 15.46 -11.28 -51.99
C ILE A 110 14.06 -11.70 -52.46
N ASN A 111 13.91 -12.13 -53.72
CA ASN A 111 12.61 -12.61 -54.22
C ASN A 111 12.10 -13.82 -53.42
N LYS A 112 12.98 -14.74 -53.03
CA LYS A 112 12.62 -15.89 -52.18
C LYS A 112 12.12 -15.43 -50.81
N LEU A 113 12.89 -14.55 -50.15
CA LEU A 113 12.53 -14.01 -48.83
C LEU A 113 11.22 -13.21 -48.87
N VAL A 114 11.03 -12.37 -49.88
CA VAL A 114 9.78 -11.61 -50.07
C VAL A 114 8.60 -12.58 -50.23
N LEU A 115 8.76 -13.63 -51.04
CA LEU A 115 7.69 -14.62 -51.22
C LEU A 115 7.35 -15.34 -49.90
N GLU A 116 8.35 -15.78 -49.14
CA GLU A 116 8.17 -16.44 -47.83
C GLU A 116 7.41 -15.54 -46.85
N LEU A 117 7.81 -14.26 -46.76
CA LEU A 117 7.13 -13.28 -45.92
C LEU A 117 5.69 -13.01 -46.40
N CYS A 118 5.46 -12.90 -47.71
CA CYS A 118 4.12 -12.71 -48.25
C CYS A 118 3.21 -13.90 -47.92
N VAL A 119 3.70 -15.13 -48.10
CA VAL A 119 2.93 -16.35 -47.80
C VAL A 119 2.60 -16.43 -46.32
N GLY A 120 3.58 -16.23 -45.43
CA GLY A 120 3.36 -16.27 -43.99
C GLY A 120 2.40 -15.18 -43.49
N ASN A 121 2.56 -13.95 -43.97
CA ASN A 121 1.67 -12.84 -43.59
C ASN A 121 0.24 -13.04 -44.14
N HIS A 122 0.10 -13.48 -45.39
CA HIS A 122 -1.20 -13.76 -45.98
C HIS A 122 -1.92 -14.92 -45.27
N GLU A 123 -1.21 -15.99 -44.90
CA GLU A 123 -1.75 -17.10 -44.13
C GLU A 123 -2.28 -16.63 -42.76
N LEU A 124 -1.47 -15.86 -42.02
CA LEU A 124 -1.87 -15.30 -40.73
C LEU A 124 -3.05 -14.32 -40.88
N PHE A 125 -3.06 -13.51 -41.93
CA PHE A 125 -4.17 -12.61 -42.25
C PHE A 125 -5.48 -13.36 -42.50
N MET A 126 -5.42 -14.49 -43.21
CA MET A 126 -6.57 -15.35 -43.46
C MET A 126 -7.00 -16.10 -42.19
N ARG A 127 -6.04 -16.54 -41.35
CA ARG A 127 -6.33 -17.16 -40.06
C ARG A 127 -7.06 -16.21 -39.12
N ARG A 128 -6.66 -14.94 -39.04
CA ARG A 128 -7.30 -13.90 -38.20
C ARG A 128 -8.75 -13.57 -38.59
N ARG A 129 -9.18 -13.90 -39.81
CA ARG A 129 -10.56 -13.69 -40.31
C ARG A 129 -11.48 -14.89 -40.10
N ARG A 130 -10.91 -16.03 -39.72
CA ARG A 130 -11.68 -17.23 -39.37
C ARG A 130 -11.97 -17.20 -37.87
N PRO A 131 -13.03 -17.88 -37.42
CA PRO A 131 -13.20 -18.11 -35.99
C PRO A 131 -11.96 -18.79 -35.42
N ASP A 132 -11.60 -18.42 -34.19
CA ASP A 132 -10.47 -19.02 -33.47
C ASP A 132 -10.62 -20.55 -33.41
N SER A 133 -9.50 -21.27 -33.48
CA SER A 133 -9.51 -22.71 -33.20
C SER A 133 -9.84 -22.96 -31.74
N MET A 134 -10.38 -24.15 -31.44
CA MET A 134 -10.68 -24.57 -30.06
C MET A 134 -9.46 -24.40 -29.13
N GLU A 135 -8.26 -24.73 -29.61
CA GLU A 135 -7.01 -24.54 -28.89
C GLU A 135 -6.74 -23.06 -28.54
N ILE A 136 -6.90 -22.14 -29.50
CA ILE A 136 -6.74 -20.70 -29.24
C ILE A 136 -7.78 -20.21 -28.24
N GLN A 137 -9.02 -20.69 -28.34
CA GLN A 137 -10.08 -20.33 -27.40
C GLN A 137 -9.73 -20.79 -25.97
N GLN A 138 -9.28 -22.04 -25.81
CA GLN A 138 -8.83 -22.58 -24.52
C GLN A 138 -7.64 -21.79 -23.97
N MET A 139 -6.64 -21.48 -24.79
CA MET A 139 -5.50 -20.64 -24.39
C MET A 139 -5.94 -19.25 -23.93
N LYS A 140 -6.89 -18.62 -24.62
CA LYS A 140 -7.45 -17.31 -24.22
C LYS A 140 -8.20 -17.39 -22.90
N THR A 141 -9.00 -18.43 -22.69
CA THR A 141 -9.72 -18.65 -21.43
C THR A 141 -8.74 -18.85 -20.28
N HIS A 142 -7.76 -19.74 -20.44
CA HIS A 142 -6.71 -19.97 -19.44
C HIS A 142 -5.94 -18.68 -19.11
N ALA A 143 -5.53 -17.90 -20.12
CA ALA A 143 -4.83 -16.64 -19.90
C ALA A 143 -5.69 -15.60 -19.15
N ARG A 144 -7.02 -15.58 -19.39
CA ARG A 144 -7.95 -14.72 -18.66
C ARG A 144 -8.12 -15.15 -17.21
N GLU A 145 -8.32 -16.45 -16.97
CA GLU A 145 -8.42 -17.02 -15.63
C GLU A 145 -7.14 -16.77 -14.82
N GLU A 146 -5.98 -16.95 -15.44
CA GLU A 146 -4.69 -16.68 -14.81
C GLU A 146 -4.50 -15.19 -14.49
N LYS A 147 -4.92 -14.29 -15.40
CA LYS A 147 -4.90 -12.84 -15.12
C LYS A 147 -5.80 -12.47 -13.94
N VAL A 148 -7.02 -13.00 -13.90
CA VAL A 148 -7.98 -12.76 -12.81
C VAL A 148 -7.42 -13.30 -11.48
N ARG A 149 -6.88 -14.51 -11.47
CA ARG A 149 -6.25 -15.11 -10.29
C ARG A 149 -5.11 -14.23 -9.77
N ARG A 150 -4.18 -13.82 -10.65
CA ARG A 150 -3.07 -12.92 -10.27
C ARG A 150 -3.57 -11.57 -9.74
N GLN A 151 -4.69 -11.06 -10.25
CA GLN A 151 -5.30 -9.83 -9.77
C GLN A 151 -5.93 -10.00 -8.38
N GLN A 152 -6.61 -11.12 -8.13
CA GLN A 152 -7.16 -11.45 -6.81
C GLN A 152 -6.07 -11.62 -5.76
N ASP A 153 -4.98 -12.33 -6.09
CA ASP A 153 -3.84 -12.50 -5.19
C ASP A 153 -3.19 -11.16 -4.83
N ARG A 154 -3.02 -10.27 -5.82
CA ARG A 154 -2.52 -8.90 -5.57
C ARG A 154 -3.45 -8.09 -4.70
N ALA A 155 -4.77 -8.16 -4.93
CA ALA A 155 -5.75 -7.45 -4.12
C ALA A 155 -5.77 -7.96 -2.67
N ARG A 156 -5.66 -9.28 -2.47
CA ARG A 156 -5.55 -9.89 -1.13
C ARG A 156 -4.31 -9.39 -0.39
N LEU A 157 -3.14 -9.47 -1.03
CA LEU A 157 -1.88 -8.99 -0.44
C LEU A 157 -1.90 -7.49 -0.14
N ALA A 158 -2.53 -6.68 -1.01
CA ALA A 158 -2.69 -5.25 -0.77
C ALA A 158 -3.56 -4.96 0.45
N LYS A 159 -4.68 -5.68 0.60
CA LYS A 159 -5.57 -5.57 1.77
C LYS A 159 -4.86 -6.00 3.06
N GLU A 160 -4.15 -7.12 3.04
CA GLU A 160 -3.37 -7.60 4.17
C GLU A 160 -2.30 -6.57 4.59
N LYS A 161 -1.56 -6.02 3.62
CA LYS A 161 -0.56 -4.98 3.88
C LYS A 161 -1.20 -3.73 4.51
N GLN A 162 -2.37 -3.32 4.03
CA GLN A 162 -3.10 -2.18 4.58
C GLN A 162 -3.52 -2.43 6.03
N LEU A 163 -4.12 -3.57 6.32
CA LEU A 163 -4.53 -3.96 7.69
C LEU A 163 -3.32 -4.00 8.64
N LYS A 164 -2.18 -4.52 8.17
CA LYS A 164 -0.93 -4.54 8.94
C LYS A 164 -0.42 -3.13 9.24
N GLU A 165 -0.47 -2.22 8.27
CA GLU A 165 -0.04 -0.83 8.46
C GLU A 165 -0.95 -0.08 9.44
N GLU A 166 -2.26 -0.33 9.39
CA GLU A 166 -3.24 0.22 10.34
C GLU A 166 -3.00 -0.31 11.76
N ALA A 167 -2.80 -1.63 11.93
CA ALA A 167 -2.49 -2.22 13.23
C ALA A 167 -1.17 -1.68 13.82
N ILE A 168 -0.14 -1.46 12.98
CA ILE A 168 1.12 -0.84 13.42
C ILE A 168 0.87 0.59 13.91
N ARG A 169 0.08 1.40 13.18
CA ARG A 169 -0.27 2.75 13.61
C ARG A 169 -1.02 2.77 14.95
N GLU A 170 -2.01 1.90 15.10
CA GLU A 170 -2.77 1.80 16.34
C GLU A 170 -1.88 1.39 17.52
N LYS A 171 -0.97 0.44 17.30
CA LYS A 171 0.02 0.03 18.30
C LYS A 171 0.92 1.21 18.71
N GLU A 172 1.46 1.95 17.75
CA GLU A 172 2.28 3.14 18.03
C GLU A 172 1.51 4.21 18.82
N ASP A 173 0.23 4.43 18.49
CA ASP A 173 -0.63 5.36 19.22
C ASP A 173 -0.90 4.91 20.66
N MET A 174 -1.12 3.62 20.87
CA MET A 174 -1.32 3.04 22.20
C MET A 174 -0.04 3.09 23.03
N GLU A 175 1.11 2.78 22.44
CA GLU A 175 2.43 2.90 23.10
C GLU A 175 2.73 4.34 23.51
N ARG A 176 2.44 5.32 22.63
CA ARG A 176 2.54 6.76 22.98
C ARG A 176 1.68 7.13 24.18
N LYS A 177 0.41 6.71 24.20
CA LYS A 177 -0.50 6.98 25.32
C LYS A 177 -0.03 6.32 26.61
N TYR A 178 0.49 5.09 26.52
CA TYR A 178 1.02 4.37 27.68
C TYR A 178 2.20 5.11 28.32
N LEU A 179 3.16 5.57 27.52
CA LEU A 179 4.31 6.32 28.01
C LEU A 179 3.89 7.63 28.71
N LEU A 180 2.91 8.35 28.15
CA LEU A 180 2.38 9.57 28.77
C LEU A 180 1.75 9.28 30.13
N LEU A 181 0.94 8.22 30.23
CA LEU A 181 0.32 7.80 31.50
C LEU A 181 1.38 7.37 32.53
N GLN A 182 2.43 6.67 32.09
CA GLN A 182 3.52 6.27 32.98
C GLN A 182 4.26 7.48 33.56
N ASP A 183 4.52 8.49 32.73
CA ASP A 183 5.13 9.75 33.18
C ASP A 183 4.25 10.52 34.15
N ASP A 184 2.93 10.56 33.93
CA ASP A 184 1.98 11.21 34.83
C ASP A 184 1.90 10.50 36.18
N VAL A 185 1.91 9.15 36.19
CA VAL A 185 2.00 8.37 37.43
C VAL A 185 3.31 8.66 38.17
N ARG A 186 4.44 8.71 37.46
CA ARG A 186 5.74 9.03 38.06
C ARG A 186 5.74 10.41 38.70
N LYS A 187 5.22 11.43 38.00
CA LYS A 187 5.08 12.80 38.55
C LYS A 187 4.20 12.82 39.80
N ALA A 188 3.06 12.13 39.78
CA ALA A 188 2.18 12.05 40.95
C ALA A 188 2.87 11.36 42.15
N GLN A 189 3.69 10.33 41.91
CA GLN A 189 4.49 9.69 42.96
C GLN A 189 5.58 10.62 43.52
N GLU A 190 6.27 11.37 42.65
CA GLU A 190 7.26 12.38 43.06
C GLU A 190 6.60 13.49 43.90
N GLU A 191 5.42 13.96 43.50
CA GLU A 191 4.62 14.92 44.27
C GLU A 191 4.23 14.36 45.64
N LEU A 192 3.71 13.14 45.70
CA LEU A 192 3.38 12.47 46.96
C LEU A 192 4.60 12.33 47.88
N ALA A 193 5.74 11.91 47.34
CA ALA A 193 6.99 11.80 48.11
C ALA A 193 7.47 13.17 48.63
N TRP A 194 7.30 14.22 47.84
CA TRP A 194 7.59 15.59 48.26
C TRP A 194 6.67 16.04 49.41
N PHE A 195 5.36 15.75 49.32
CA PHE A 195 4.41 16.01 50.41
C PHE A 195 4.75 15.23 51.68
N ASP A 196 5.09 13.95 51.58
CA ASP A 196 5.49 13.12 52.72
C ASP A 196 6.75 13.65 53.41
N LEU A 197 7.78 14.05 52.64
CA LEU A 197 8.99 14.67 53.18
C LEU A 197 8.69 15.99 53.90
N SER A 198 7.80 16.82 53.34
CA SER A 198 7.35 18.08 53.95
C SER A 198 6.58 17.82 55.25
N LEU A 199 5.70 16.83 55.28
CA LEU A 199 4.98 16.41 56.48
C LEU A 199 5.95 15.91 57.58
N VAL A 200 6.92 15.06 57.21
CA VAL A 200 7.95 14.58 58.14
C VAL A 200 8.80 15.73 58.68
N PHE A 201 9.17 16.70 57.84
CA PHE A 201 9.95 17.87 58.26
C PHE A 201 9.16 18.75 59.22
N THR A 202 7.89 19.04 58.93
CA THR A 202 6.99 19.82 59.78
C THR A 202 6.72 19.13 61.13
N VAL A 203 6.44 17.82 61.14
CA VAL A 203 6.25 17.01 62.37
C VAL A 203 7.52 16.96 63.22
N LYS A 204 8.70 16.72 62.62
CA LYS A 204 9.98 16.73 63.34
C LYS A 204 10.31 18.12 63.90
N SER A 205 9.99 19.18 63.17
CA SER A 205 10.17 20.56 63.63
C SER A 205 9.29 20.84 64.84
N TRP A 206 8.00 20.50 64.79
CA TRP A 206 7.08 20.62 65.93
C TRP A 206 7.50 19.80 67.15
N SER A 207 8.00 18.58 66.96
CA SER A 207 8.55 17.75 68.04
C SER A 207 9.76 18.39 68.73
N LYS A 208 10.67 19.00 67.95
CA LYS A 208 11.80 19.78 68.49
C LYS A 208 11.31 21.02 69.24
N PHE A 209 10.33 21.76 68.72
CA PHE A 209 9.73 22.89 69.42
C PHE A 209 9.05 22.47 70.74
N TYR A 210 8.32 21.37 70.74
CA TYR A 210 7.65 20.83 71.92
C TYR A 210 8.65 20.37 72.98
N THR A 211 9.70 19.63 72.59
CA THR A 211 10.76 19.19 73.52
C THR A 211 11.57 20.36 74.08
N ILE A 212 11.91 21.37 73.28
CA ILE A 212 12.57 22.59 73.77
C ILE A 212 11.68 23.29 74.81
N THR A 213 10.38 23.45 74.53
CA THR A 213 9.42 24.08 75.44
C THR A 213 9.30 23.31 76.77
N VAL A 214 9.23 21.99 76.71
CA VAL A 214 9.17 21.11 77.88
C VAL A 214 10.48 21.15 78.68
N ILE A 215 11.65 21.17 78.01
CA ILE A 215 12.96 21.26 78.67
C ILE A 215 13.17 22.63 79.34
N THR A 216 12.72 23.73 78.72
CA THR A 216 12.72 25.05 79.36
C THR A 216 11.80 25.11 80.58
N HIS A 217 10.67 24.39 80.55
CA HIS A 217 9.79 24.27 81.72
C HIS A 217 10.38 23.38 82.83
N LEU A 218 11.17 22.35 82.49
CA LEU A 218 11.80 21.46 83.48
C LEU A 218 13.10 22.02 84.09
N ARG A 219 13.77 22.98 83.44
CA ARG A 219 14.97 23.65 84.00
C ARG A 219 14.65 24.81 84.96
N ASN A 220 13.41 25.29 85.00
CA ASN A 220 12.94 26.29 85.96
C ASN A 220 12.02 25.65 87.01
N ILE A 221 12.54 24.65 87.73
CA ILE A 221 11.95 24.18 88.99
C ILE A 221 12.82 24.73 90.13
N GLU A 222 12.63 26.03 90.40
CA GLU A 222 12.51 26.56 91.75
C GLU A 222 11.76 27.90 91.66
N TYR A 223 10.79 28.06 92.56
CA TYR A 223 9.82 29.15 92.69
C TYR A 223 8.58 29.15 91.77
N VAL A 224 7.55 28.49 92.30
CA VAL A 224 6.15 28.53 91.88
C VAL A 224 5.60 29.95 92.04
N THR A 225 5.06 30.51 90.96
CA THR A 225 3.69 31.08 90.83
C THR A 225 3.65 32.08 89.67
N SER A 226 2.58 31.98 88.86
CA SER A 226 2.17 32.97 87.86
C SER A 226 2.96 33.01 86.54
N ILE A 227 2.42 32.32 85.52
CA ILE A 227 2.61 32.74 84.12
C ILE A 227 1.24 32.74 83.43
N LYS A 228 0.77 33.97 83.21
CA LYS A 228 -0.28 34.38 82.29
C LYS A 228 0.09 34.02 80.85
N GLN A 229 -0.93 33.80 80.03
CA GLN A 229 -0.93 33.99 78.57
C GLN A 229 0.25 33.37 77.81
N ILE A 230 0.08 32.13 77.38
CA ILE A 230 0.82 31.60 76.23
C ILE A 230 0.23 32.26 74.97
N PRO A 231 1.02 32.95 74.13
CA PRO A 231 0.54 33.50 72.88
C PRO A 231 0.25 32.37 71.90
N VAL A 232 -0.95 32.37 71.34
CA VAL A 232 -1.27 31.65 70.11
C VAL A 232 -0.37 32.25 69.02
N CYS A 233 0.80 31.66 68.78
CA CYS A 233 1.58 32.00 67.61
C CYS A 233 0.86 31.38 66.42
N LEU A 234 -0.01 32.18 65.80
CA LEU A 234 -0.45 32.00 64.42
C LEU A 234 0.81 31.93 63.54
N CYS A 235 1.35 30.73 63.32
CA CYS A 235 2.17 30.51 62.15
C CYS A 235 1.20 30.43 60.97
N HIS A 236 1.11 31.54 60.26
CA HIS A 236 0.45 31.69 58.97
C HIS A 236 1.10 30.71 57.98
N CYS A 237 0.70 29.45 57.97
CA CYS A 237 0.86 28.64 56.76
C CYS A 237 -0.14 29.23 55.78
N ASN A 238 0.35 30.02 54.83
CA ASN A 238 -0.37 30.32 53.62
C ASN A 238 -0.83 28.99 53.03
N LEU A 239 -2.09 28.67 53.28
CA LEU A 239 -2.87 27.74 52.50
C LEU A 239 -2.87 28.34 51.10
N LEU A 240 -1.88 27.97 50.29
CA LEU A 240 -1.86 28.28 48.88
C LEU A 240 -3.19 27.76 48.34
N LYS A 241 -4.05 28.72 48.00
CA LYS A 241 -5.28 28.51 47.23
C LYS A 241 -4.88 27.72 45.99
N ILE A 242 -5.05 26.40 46.03
CA ILE A 242 -5.21 25.64 44.79
C ILE A 242 -6.58 26.08 44.29
N LYS A 243 -6.56 26.92 43.26
CA LYS A 243 -7.74 27.26 42.47
C LYS A 243 -8.41 25.94 42.09
N ASP A 244 -9.71 25.87 42.34
CA ASP A 244 -10.59 24.97 41.61
C ASP A 244 -10.41 25.26 40.10
N THR A 245 -9.56 24.49 39.45
CA THR A 245 -9.69 24.22 38.03
C THR A 245 -10.35 22.86 37.90
N SER A 246 -11.65 22.86 38.16
CA SER A 246 -12.58 21.87 37.63
C SER A 246 -12.58 21.98 36.10
N HIS A 247 -11.58 21.38 35.46
CA HIS A 247 -11.72 20.86 34.12
C HIS A 247 -11.35 19.39 34.16
N THR A 248 -12.31 18.60 34.60
CA THR A 248 -12.44 17.21 34.18
C THR A 248 -12.67 17.22 32.66
N PRO A 249 -11.75 16.72 31.82
CA PRO A 249 -12.12 16.33 30.48
C PRO A 249 -12.90 15.02 30.66
N SER A 250 -14.23 15.11 30.56
CA SER A 250 -15.08 13.94 30.44
C SER A 250 -14.77 13.27 29.10
N TYR A 251 -13.84 12.33 29.08
CA TYR A 251 -13.74 11.37 27.99
C TYR A 251 -14.77 10.27 28.26
N GLN A 252 -15.95 10.42 27.67
CA GLN A 252 -16.85 9.29 27.44
C GLN A 252 -16.19 8.37 26.41
N LEU A 253 -15.89 7.14 26.82
CA LEU A 253 -15.54 6.07 25.88
C LEU A 253 -16.85 5.53 25.28
N PRO A 254 -16.96 5.35 23.95
CA PRO A 254 -18.15 4.76 23.34
C PRO A 254 -18.33 3.30 23.78
N GLU A 255 -19.54 2.94 24.19
CA GLU A 255 -19.97 1.54 24.32
C GLU A 255 -20.01 0.91 22.92
N LEU A 256 -19.13 -0.07 22.67
CA LEU A 256 -19.25 -0.95 21.52
C LEU A 256 -20.20 -2.08 21.89
N THR A 257 -21.41 -1.99 21.36
CA THR A 257 -22.44 -3.03 21.41
C THR A 257 -21.94 -4.29 20.73
N SER A 258 -22.00 -5.41 21.46
CA SER A 258 -21.84 -6.75 20.93
C SER A 258 -23.03 -7.07 20.01
N ASP A 259 -22.78 -7.20 18.72
CA ASP A 259 -23.65 -7.96 17.82
C ASP A 259 -22.77 -8.73 16.83
N ILE A 260 -22.45 -9.97 17.22
CA ILE A 260 -22.06 -11.03 16.29
C ILE A 260 -23.28 -11.94 16.19
N THR A 261 -24.09 -11.74 15.15
CA THR A 261 -24.90 -12.83 14.58
C THR A 261 -24.13 -13.40 13.42
N THR A 262 -23.57 -14.59 13.66
CA THR A 262 -23.08 -15.52 12.64
C THR A 262 -24.21 -15.92 11.72
N ASP A 263 -24.05 -15.70 10.43
CA ASP A 263 -24.64 -16.54 9.39
C ASP A 263 -23.54 -16.86 8.36
N LEU A 264 -22.91 -18.02 8.56
CA LEU A 264 -22.10 -18.69 7.56
C LEU A 264 -22.85 -19.95 7.18
N THR A 265 -23.49 -19.93 6.01
CA THR A 265 -23.90 -21.14 5.31
C THR A 265 -22.83 -21.52 4.32
N ASP A 266 -22.45 -22.79 4.40
CA ASP A 266 -21.47 -23.52 3.61
C ASP A 266 -21.59 -23.33 2.10
N ALA A 267 -20.42 -23.21 1.45
CA ALA A 267 -20.19 -23.72 0.11
C ALA A 267 -18.70 -24.05 -0.05
N GLU A 268 -18.34 -25.29 0.28
CA GLU A 268 -17.09 -25.92 -0.13
C GLU A 268 -17.04 -26.08 -1.65
N LEU A 269 -15.94 -25.65 -2.30
CA LEU A 269 -15.39 -26.32 -3.49
C LEU A 269 -13.88 -26.02 -3.61
N GLY A 270 -13.09 -26.95 -3.07
CA GLY A 270 -11.83 -27.53 -3.60
C GLY A 270 -10.72 -26.64 -4.19
N GLY A 271 -9.53 -26.73 -3.61
CA GLY A 271 -8.27 -26.47 -4.32
C GLY A 271 -7.07 -26.17 -3.42
N ASP A 272 -6.40 -27.22 -2.94
CA ASP A 272 -5.09 -27.13 -2.29
C ASP A 272 -4.05 -26.38 -3.14
N LEU A 273 -3.53 -25.26 -2.64
CA LEU A 273 -2.10 -24.91 -2.71
C LEU A 273 -1.80 -23.70 -1.80
N PHE A 274 -1.06 -23.98 -0.72
CA PHE A 274 -0.63 -23.09 0.39
C PHE A 274 -1.69 -22.82 1.47
N GLY A 275 -1.35 -23.20 2.69
CA GLY A 275 -2.28 -23.46 3.78
C GLY A 275 -3.02 -22.24 4.28
N VAL A 276 -4.35 -22.29 4.16
CA VAL A 276 -5.30 -21.44 4.89
C VAL A 276 -5.04 -21.52 6.41
N GLY A 277 -4.55 -22.67 6.88
CA GLY A 277 -4.18 -22.89 8.29
C GLY A 277 -3.08 -21.96 8.83
N ASP A 278 -2.08 -21.57 8.03
CA ASP A 278 -0.99 -20.73 8.54
C ASP A 278 -1.44 -19.28 8.77
N MET A 279 -2.38 -18.79 7.96
CA MET A 279 -2.93 -17.44 8.10
C MET A 279 -3.93 -17.34 9.26
N ASP A 280 -4.81 -18.34 9.39
CA ASP A 280 -5.73 -18.40 10.51
C ASP A 280 -4.98 -18.61 11.82
N GLN A 281 -3.89 -19.39 11.80
CA GLN A 281 -3.03 -19.59 12.96
C GLN A 281 -2.28 -18.31 13.37
N LEU A 282 -1.72 -17.56 12.41
CA LEU A 282 -1.08 -16.28 12.72
C LEU A 282 -2.08 -15.24 13.23
N SER A 283 -3.30 -15.21 12.67
CA SER A 283 -4.38 -14.34 13.14
C SER A 283 -4.85 -14.71 14.55
N LEU A 284 -4.95 -16.00 14.86
CA LEU A 284 -5.27 -16.51 16.19
C LEU A 284 -4.18 -16.18 17.20
N GLU A 285 -2.91 -16.25 16.80
CA GLU A 285 -1.77 -15.95 17.67
C GLU A 285 -1.70 -14.45 17.99
N ILE A 286 -1.95 -13.58 17.00
CA ILE A 286 -2.05 -12.12 17.19
C ILE A 286 -3.23 -11.77 18.09
N GLU A 287 -4.41 -12.36 17.88
CA GLU A 287 -5.58 -12.08 18.71
C GLU A 287 -5.38 -12.60 20.15
N LYS A 288 -4.71 -13.75 20.32
CA LYS A 288 -4.33 -14.28 21.63
C LYS A 288 -3.37 -13.36 22.38
N GLU A 289 -2.31 -12.88 21.72
CA GLU A 289 -1.39 -11.91 22.32
C GLU A 289 -2.11 -10.59 22.68
N ARG A 290 -3.03 -10.13 21.83
CA ARG A 290 -3.85 -8.94 22.08
C ARG A 290 -4.73 -9.10 23.31
N VAL A 291 -5.41 -10.24 23.45
CA VAL A 291 -6.25 -10.55 24.61
C VAL A 291 -5.39 -10.63 25.88
N GLU A 292 -4.25 -11.30 25.83
CA GLU A 292 -3.35 -11.42 26.98
C GLU A 292 -2.81 -10.05 27.42
N TYR A 293 -2.50 -9.16 26.47
CA TYR A 293 -2.08 -7.80 26.77
C TYR A 293 -3.21 -6.97 27.39
N MET A 294 -4.44 -7.13 26.90
CA MET A 294 -5.64 -6.45 27.42
C MET A 294 -5.95 -6.90 28.85
N GLU A 295 -5.84 -8.19 29.15
CA GLU A 295 -6.00 -8.74 30.49
C GLU A 295 -4.92 -8.23 31.45
N LYS A 296 -3.65 -8.21 31.02
CA LYS A 296 -2.55 -7.62 31.81
C LYS A 296 -2.79 -6.14 32.09
N SER A 297 -3.27 -5.38 31.10
CA SER A 297 -3.63 -3.96 31.28
C SER A 297 -4.78 -3.78 32.27
N LYS A 298 -5.81 -4.63 32.20
CA LYS A 298 -6.94 -4.58 33.13
C LYS A 298 -6.52 -4.92 34.55
N HIS A 299 -5.71 -5.97 34.72
CA HIS A 299 -5.17 -6.35 36.03
C HIS A 299 -4.36 -5.23 36.68
N LEU A 300 -3.51 -4.55 35.90
CA LEU A 300 -2.77 -3.37 36.35
C LEU A 300 -3.70 -2.20 36.73
N GLN A 301 -4.76 -1.97 35.98
CA GLN A 301 -5.76 -0.94 36.32
C GLN A 301 -6.49 -1.26 37.63
N ASP A 302 -6.78 -2.53 37.90
CA ASP A 302 -7.42 -2.95 39.14
C ASP A 302 -6.46 -2.84 40.34
N GLN A 303 -5.19 -3.21 40.17
CA GLN A 303 -4.16 -2.97 41.19
C GLN A 303 -3.99 -1.47 41.51
N LEU A 304 -4.00 -0.62 40.49
CA LEU A 304 -3.96 0.84 40.67
C LEU A 304 -5.20 1.37 41.39
N ARG A 305 -6.37 0.78 41.14
CA ARG A 305 -7.62 1.12 41.84
C ARG A 305 -7.55 0.73 43.30
N GLU A 306 -7.06 -0.46 43.59
CA GLU A 306 -6.90 -0.98 44.96
C GLU A 306 -5.92 -0.12 45.76
N LEU A 307 -4.74 0.18 45.20
CA LEU A 307 -3.76 1.09 45.82
C LEU A 307 -4.34 2.49 46.06
N LYS A 308 -5.15 3.02 45.13
CA LYS A 308 -5.85 4.29 45.33
C LYS A 308 -6.83 4.24 46.50
N THR A 309 -7.63 3.17 46.60
CA THR A 309 -8.57 2.99 47.71
C THR A 309 -7.85 2.82 49.04
N GLU A 310 -6.71 2.12 49.06
CA GLU A 310 -5.91 1.94 50.28
C GLU A 310 -5.29 3.26 50.74
N ILE A 311 -4.79 4.08 49.80
CA ILE A 311 -4.32 5.44 50.08
C ILE A 311 -5.46 6.32 50.63
N GLU A 312 -6.68 6.23 50.11
CA GLU A 312 -7.84 6.96 50.63
C GLU A 312 -8.21 6.54 52.06
N VAL A 313 -8.17 5.24 52.35
CA VAL A 313 -8.40 4.71 53.70
C VAL A 313 -7.32 5.20 54.67
N LEU A 314 -6.05 5.14 54.28
CA LEU A 314 -4.94 5.62 55.11
C LEU A 314 -5.02 7.14 55.35
N LYS A 315 -5.43 7.92 54.34
CA LYS A 315 -5.71 9.36 54.49
C LYS A 315 -6.85 9.66 55.47
N SER A 316 -7.87 8.80 55.55
CA SER A 316 -8.97 8.98 56.50
C SER A 316 -8.62 8.61 57.95
N ARG A 317 -7.68 7.68 58.15
CA ARG A 317 -7.17 7.26 59.47
C ARG A 317 -6.11 8.19 60.07
N GLY A 318 -5.50 9.07 59.26
CA GLY A 318 -4.51 10.05 59.68
C GLY A 318 -5.08 11.43 60.08
N LYS A 319 -6.41 11.55 60.27
CA LYS A 319 -7.07 12.77 60.75
C LYS A 319 -7.30 12.77 62.25
#